data_AF-A0AAJ1I0B3-F1
#
_entry.id   AF-A0AAJ1I0B3-F1
#
_cell.length_a   1.000
_cell.length_b   1.000
_cell.length_c   1.000
_cell.angle_alpha   90.00
_cell.angle_beta   90.00
_cell.angle_gamma   90.00
#
_symmetry.space_group_name_H-M   'P 1'
#
loop_
_entity.id
_entity.type
_entity.pdbx_description
1 polymer ?
#
loop_
_entity_poly.entity_id
_entity_poly.type
_entity_poly.pdbx_seq_one_letter_code
_entity_poly.pdbx_strand_id
1 'polypeptide(L)'
;QFLGEFLHSYLDTFSHRDKDNRPFDAISVKLGIGHGLAGSEPDYTYDDEYTGNDPIVLEHIWRVRKDRTLAGEKAVYEFLTSYGTRPALGFEEIRSVLEGFNAIREEGKEFSKKTRFLKEIINQLINDKKLILSKNNENEKATKIIEINLEKGGDDEYQTEVAEKNRKIYLDSLSGQEDKYPGVCLPGSSICKKV
;
A
#
# COMPACT_ATOMS: atom_id res chain seq x y z
N GLN A 1 -8.43 -0.02 11.78
CA GLN A 1 -7.00 -0.12 12.13
C GLN A 1 -6.47 -1.51 11.78
N PHE A 2 -7.10 -2.58 12.26
CA PHE A 2 -6.72 -3.96 11.96
C PHE A 2 -6.72 -4.37 10.49
N LEU A 3 -7.64 -3.91 9.63
CA LEU A 3 -7.54 -4.23 8.19
C LEU A 3 -6.27 -3.63 7.58
N GLY A 4 -5.93 -2.39 7.92
CA GLY A 4 -4.72 -1.74 7.44
C GLY A 4 -3.45 -2.43 7.96
N GLU A 5 -3.43 -2.75 9.26
CA GLU A 5 -2.31 -3.50 9.89
C GLU A 5 -2.21 -4.92 9.34
N PHE A 6 -3.33 -5.60 9.09
CA PHE A 6 -3.35 -6.91 8.43
C PHE A 6 -2.80 -6.83 7.01
N LEU A 7 -3.27 -5.88 6.19
CA LEU A 7 -2.78 -5.72 4.83
C LEU A 7 -1.30 -5.37 4.80
N HIS A 8 -0.85 -4.54 5.73
CA HIS A 8 0.57 -4.24 5.94
C HIS A 8 1.35 -5.51 6.29
N SER A 9 1.00 -6.21 7.36
CA SER A 9 1.69 -7.44 7.77
C SER A 9 1.59 -8.55 6.72
N TYR A 10 0.53 -8.56 5.91
CA TYR A 10 0.40 -9.49 4.79
C TYR A 10 1.38 -9.16 3.67
N LEU A 11 1.53 -7.87 3.33
CA LEU A 11 2.55 -7.40 2.37
C LEU A 11 3.98 -7.63 2.88
N ASP A 12 4.22 -7.53 4.18
CA ASP A 12 5.53 -7.85 4.78
C ASP A 12 5.95 -9.30 4.51
N THR A 13 5.00 -10.24 4.35
CA THR A 13 5.31 -11.63 3.97
C THR A 13 5.89 -11.77 2.56
N PHE A 14 5.69 -10.75 1.72
CA PHE A 14 6.32 -10.63 0.41
C PHE A 14 7.63 -9.84 0.52
N SER A 15 7.68 -8.76 1.30
CA SER A 15 8.87 -7.89 1.38
C SER A 15 10.01 -8.47 2.21
N HIS A 16 9.76 -9.19 3.32
CA HIS A 16 10.80 -9.72 4.21
C HIS A 16 11.44 -11.02 3.69
N ARG A 17 12.06 -10.94 2.51
CA ARG A 17 12.70 -12.06 1.81
C ARG A 17 14.08 -11.70 1.27
N ASP A 18 14.95 -12.69 1.18
CA ASP A 18 16.27 -12.54 0.58
C ASP A 18 16.20 -12.39 -0.96
N LYS A 19 17.36 -12.18 -1.59
CA LYS A 19 17.53 -12.04 -3.04
C LYS A 19 17.07 -13.27 -3.84
N ASP A 20 17.00 -14.43 -3.19
CA ASP A 20 16.55 -15.71 -3.77
C ASP A 20 15.06 -15.98 -3.43
N ASN A 21 14.34 -14.95 -2.96
CA ASN A 21 12.93 -14.97 -2.57
C ASN A 21 12.59 -15.90 -1.39
N ARG A 22 13.56 -16.22 -0.54
CA ARG A 22 13.35 -17.02 0.67
C ARG A 22 13.00 -16.11 1.84
N PRO A 23 12.00 -16.47 2.67
CA PRO A 23 11.70 -15.71 3.88
C PRO A 23 12.94 -15.60 4.77
N PHE A 24 13.17 -14.41 5.32
CA PHE A 24 14.09 -14.31 6.44
C PHE A 24 13.50 -15.07 7.62
N ASP A 25 14.23 -16.05 8.11
CA ASP A 25 13.79 -16.80 9.28
C ASP A 25 13.89 -15.92 10.53
N ALA A 26 12.73 -15.63 11.13
CA ALA A 26 12.64 -14.88 12.38
C ALA A 26 13.41 -15.55 13.54
N ILE A 27 13.67 -16.86 13.45
CA ILE A 27 14.31 -17.66 14.51
C ILE A 27 15.83 -17.68 14.33
N SER A 28 16.33 -17.87 13.11
CA SER A 28 17.76 -18.06 12.84
C SER A 28 18.60 -16.79 13.00
N VAL A 29 18.05 -15.60 12.71
CA VAL A 29 18.86 -14.36 12.67
C VAL A 29 18.77 -13.55 13.97
N LYS A 30 17.89 -13.88 14.92
CA LYS A 30 17.67 -13.18 16.23
C LYS A 30 17.53 -11.63 16.17
N LEU A 31 17.44 -11.05 14.98
CA LEU A 31 17.32 -9.61 14.73
C LEU A 31 15.86 -9.18 14.47
N GLY A 32 14.89 -10.07 14.76
CA GLY A 32 13.46 -9.83 14.60
C GLY A 32 12.88 -10.32 13.28
N ILE A 33 11.54 -10.30 13.19
CA ILE A 33 10.78 -10.52 11.95
C ILE A 33 11.08 -9.30 11.05
N GLY A 34 11.91 -9.44 10.02
CA GLY A 34 12.39 -8.26 9.26
C GLY A 34 13.40 -8.61 8.16
N HIS A 35 14.21 -7.63 7.75
CA HIS A 35 15.16 -7.73 6.62
C HIS A 35 16.46 -8.51 6.91
N GLY A 36 16.59 -9.15 8.07
CA GLY A 36 17.83 -9.82 8.47
C GLY A 36 19.03 -8.86 8.40
N LEU A 37 20.08 -9.26 7.66
CA LEU A 37 21.27 -8.43 7.39
C LEU A 37 21.19 -7.66 6.06
N ALA A 38 20.07 -7.74 5.33
CA ALA A 38 19.91 -7.15 4.01
C ALA A 38 19.52 -5.66 4.04
N GLY A 39 19.39 -5.04 5.23
CA GLY A 39 19.11 -3.61 5.36
C GLY A 39 17.80 -3.22 4.66
N SER A 40 17.86 -2.28 3.72
CA SER A 40 16.69 -1.82 2.94
C SER A 40 16.53 -2.54 1.60
N GLU A 41 17.41 -3.48 1.25
CA GLU A 41 17.32 -4.19 -0.04
C GLU A 41 15.96 -4.88 -0.28
N PRO A 42 15.31 -5.47 0.73
CA PRO A 42 14.01 -6.11 0.53
C PRO A 42 12.86 -5.11 0.32
N ASP A 43 13.02 -3.84 0.70
CA ASP A 43 12.01 -2.78 0.50
C ASP A 43 11.92 -2.30 -0.94
N TYR A 44 12.98 -2.48 -1.72
CA TYR A 44 12.99 -2.01 -3.10
C TYR A 44 11.98 -2.80 -3.95
N THR A 45 11.28 -2.06 -4.80
CA THR A 45 10.21 -2.57 -5.68
C THR A 45 10.67 -2.82 -7.12
N TYR A 46 11.98 -2.67 -7.36
CA TYR A 46 12.61 -2.75 -8.68
C TYR A 46 13.85 -3.64 -8.60
N ASP A 47 14.18 -4.34 -9.68
CA ASP A 47 15.36 -5.20 -9.72
C ASP A 47 16.65 -4.39 -9.90
N ASP A 48 17.77 -4.99 -9.52
CA ASP A 48 19.09 -4.42 -9.77
C ASP A 48 19.37 -4.36 -11.27
N GLU A 49 19.95 -3.24 -11.71
CA GLU A 49 20.46 -3.08 -13.07
C GLU A 49 21.93 -3.48 -13.07
N TYR A 50 22.23 -4.68 -13.57
CA TYR A 50 23.61 -5.14 -13.75
C TYR A 50 23.84 -5.58 -15.18
N THR A 51 24.76 -4.90 -15.86
CA THR A 51 25.13 -5.14 -17.27
C THR A 51 26.50 -5.80 -17.44
N GLY A 52 27.16 -6.17 -16.33
CA GLY A 52 28.45 -6.87 -16.34
C GLY A 52 28.32 -8.39 -16.28
N ASN A 53 29.47 -9.08 -16.26
CA ASN A 53 29.57 -10.55 -16.16
C ASN A 53 30.43 -11.01 -14.97
N ASP A 54 30.65 -10.16 -13.98
CA ASP A 54 31.44 -10.51 -12.78
C ASP A 54 30.65 -11.50 -11.90
N PRO A 55 31.15 -12.74 -11.72
CA PRO A 55 30.48 -13.76 -10.92
C PRO A 55 30.25 -13.35 -9.46
N ILE A 56 31.16 -12.56 -8.88
CA ILE A 56 31.07 -12.11 -7.48
C ILE A 56 29.93 -11.12 -7.34
N VAL A 57 29.79 -10.21 -8.31
CA VAL A 57 28.67 -9.27 -8.33
C VAL A 57 27.36 -10.01 -8.57
N LEU A 58 27.33 -10.95 -9.53
CA LEU A 58 26.16 -11.77 -9.85
C LEU A 58 25.55 -12.48 -8.62
N GLU A 59 26.39 -12.90 -7.68
CA GLU A 59 25.94 -13.55 -6.43
C GLU A 59 25.13 -12.62 -5.52
N HIS A 60 25.33 -11.30 -5.60
CA HIS A 60 24.71 -10.31 -4.71
C HIS A 60 23.53 -9.55 -5.32
N ILE A 61 23.13 -9.88 -6.56
CA ILE A 61 22.10 -9.16 -7.31
C ILE A 61 20.69 -9.58 -6.87
N TRP A 62 19.83 -8.59 -6.70
CA TRP A 62 18.40 -8.76 -6.45
C TRP A 62 17.59 -8.69 -7.75
N ARG A 63 17.12 -9.86 -8.24
CA ARG A 63 16.47 -10.01 -9.55
C ARG A 63 14.98 -10.38 -9.51
N VAL A 64 14.43 -10.47 -8.32
CA VAL A 64 13.06 -10.99 -8.09
C VAL A 64 12.19 -10.02 -7.32
N ARG A 65 12.67 -8.78 -7.09
CA ARG A 65 11.97 -7.78 -6.29
C ARG A 65 10.72 -7.30 -7.01
N LYS A 66 10.84 -7.00 -8.31
CA LYS A 66 9.71 -6.57 -9.13
C LYS A 66 8.57 -7.59 -9.08
N ASP A 67 8.87 -8.85 -9.37
CA ASP A 67 7.87 -9.92 -9.43
C ASP A 67 7.24 -10.18 -8.05
N ARG A 68 8.04 -10.11 -6.98
CA ARG A 68 7.59 -10.27 -5.59
C ARG A 68 6.67 -9.14 -5.15
N THR A 69 7.01 -7.89 -5.47
CA THR A 69 6.16 -6.71 -5.19
C THR A 69 4.82 -6.85 -5.90
N LEU A 70 4.82 -7.16 -7.21
CA LEU A 70 3.59 -7.36 -7.98
C LEU A 70 2.74 -8.51 -7.44
N ALA A 71 3.37 -9.59 -6.95
CA ALA A 71 2.66 -10.70 -6.31
C ALA A 71 1.95 -10.26 -5.02
N GLY A 72 2.60 -9.44 -4.18
CA GLY A 72 2.00 -8.89 -2.97
C GLY A 72 0.82 -7.96 -3.29
N GLU A 73 0.97 -7.08 -4.27
CA GLU A 73 -0.09 -6.17 -4.70
C GLU A 73 -1.31 -6.92 -5.28
N LYS A 74 -1.05 -7.97 -6.07
CA LYS A 74 -2.09 -8.87 -6.56
C LYS A 74 -2.84 -9.55 -5.42
N ALA A 75 -2.10 -10.04 -4.43
CA ALA A 75 -2.68 -10.70 -3.27
C ALA A 75 -3.60 -9.75 -2.47
N VAL A 76 -3.21 -8.48 -2.31
CA VAL A 76 -4.05 -7.45 -1.69
C VAL A 76 -5.30 -7.16 -2.52
N TYR A 77 -5.17 -7.04 -3.85
CA TYR A 77 -6.32 -6.86 -4.74
C TYR A 77 -7.32 -8.02 -4.62
N GLU A 78 -6.83 -9.26 -4.69
CA GLU A 78 -7.65 -10.46 -4.56
C GLU A 78 -8.31 -10.57 -3.18
N PHE A 79 -7.56 -10.25 -2.12
CA PHE A 79 -8.12 -10.18 -0.77
C PHE A 79 -9.27 -9.16 -0.71
N LEU A 80 -9.03 -7.90 -1.08
CA LEU A 80 -10.05 -6.85 -0.98
C LEU A 80 -11.29 -7.14 -1.84
N THR A 81 -11.11 -7.70 -3.03
CA THR A 81 -12.22 -8.08 -3.92
C THR A 81 -13.01 -9.26 -3.38
N SER A 82 -12.36 -10.24 -2.74
CA SER A 82 -13.04 -11.37 -2.09
C SER A 82 -13.98 -10.94 -0.94
N TYR A 83 -13.66 -9.82 -0.27
CA TYR A 83 -14.49 -9.22 0.79
C TYR A 83 -15.52 -8.21 0.26
N GLY A 84 -15.79 -8.21 -1.04
CA GLY A 84 -16.89 -7.47 -1.66
C GLY A 84 -16.54 -6.07 -2.15
N THR A 85 -15.27 -5.68 -2.14
CA THR A 85 -14.81 -4.47 -2.83
C THR A 85 -14.99 -4.66 -4.33
N ARG A 86 -15.60 -3.68 -5.00
CA ARG A 86 -15.80 -3.69 -6.46
C ARG A 86 -14.95 -2.57 -7.06
N PRO A 87 -13.68 -2.85 -7.38
CA PRO A 87 -12.80 -1.85 -7.98
C PRO A 87 -13.35 -1.41 -9.34
N ALA A 88 -13.17 -0.14 -9.68
CA ALA A 88 -13.59 0.40 -10.97
C ALA A 88 -12.80 -0.18 -12.15
N LEU A 89 -11.62 -0.75 -11.89
CA LEU A 89 -10.71 -1.33 -12.87
C LEU A 89 -10.43 -2.80 -12.54
N GLY A 90 -10.17 -3.58 -13.60
CA GLY A 90 -9.66 -4.95 -13.45
C GLY A 90 -8.20 -4.97 -12.98
N PHE A 91 -7.75 -6.10 -12.42
CA PHE A 91 -6.36 -6.21 -11.93
C PHE A 91 -5.33 -5.95 -13.03
N GLU A 92 -5.52 -6.43 -14.25
CA GLU A 92 -4.52 -6.21 -15.32
C GLU A 92 -4.35 -4.73 -15.69
N GLU A 93 -5.41 -3.93 -15.60
CA GLU A 93 -5.30 -2.47 -15.81
C GLU A 93 -4.54 -1.82 -14.65
N ILE A 94 -4.82 -2.24 -13.42
CA ILE A 94 -4.10 -1.77 -12.23
C ILE A 94 -2.64 -2.21 -12.28
N ARG A 95 -2.36 -3.43 -12.72
CA ARG A 95 -1.02 -4.01 -12.84
C ARG A 95 -0.12 -3.15 -13.70
N SER A 96 -0.58 -2.70 -14.86
CA SER A 96 0.24 -1.81 -15.72
C SER A 96 0.60 -0.50 -15.01
N VAL A 97 -0.29 0.02 -14.17
CA VAL A 97 0.01 1.20 -13.34
C VAL A 97 1.02 0.86 -12.26
N LEU A 98 0.87 -0.27 -11.57
CA LEU A 98 1.78 -0.72 -10.52
C LEU A 98 3.18 -1.00 -11.06
N GLU A 99 3.31 -1.63 -12.23
CA GLU A 99 4.60 -1.87 -12.88
C GLU A 99 5.36 -0.55 -13.15
N GLY A 100 4.66 0.48 -13.63
CA GLY A 100 5.26 1.81 -13.84
C GLY A 100 5.58 2.52 -12.52
N PHE A 101 4.69 2.44 -11.53
CA PHE A 101 4.88 3.06 -10.21
C PHE A 101 6.07 2.44 -9.46
N ASN A 102 6.18 1.11 -9.48
CA ASN A 102 7.21 0.34 -8.78
C ASN A 102 8.59 0.49 -9.40
N ALA A 103 8.67 0.78 -10.69
CA ALA A 103 9.93 1.05 -11.38
C ALA A 103 10.52 2.44 -11.05
N ILE A 104 9.75 3.35 -10.44
CA ILE A 104 10.25 4.66 -10.02
C ILE A 104 11.12 4.50 -8.78
N ARG A 105 12.44 4.57 -8.99
CA ARG A 105 13.44 4.58 -7.91
C ARG A 105 13.30 5.86 -7.09
N GLU A 106 13.15 5.70 -5.79
CA GLU A 106 13.08 6.82 -4.83
C GLU A 106 14.44 7.02 -4.18
N GLU A 107 14.89 8.27 -4.14
CA GLU A 107 16.10 8.68 -3.45
C GLU A 107 15.69 9.64 -2.32
N GLY A 108 15.86 9.20 -1.07
CA GLY A 108 15.54 10.02 0.11
C GLY A 108 14.04 10.20 0.37
N LYS A 109 13.63 11.42 0.76
CA LYS A 109 12.25 11.74 1.22
C LYS A 109 11.35 12.35 0.12
N GLU A 110 11.79 12.34 -1.14
CA GLU A 110 11.12 13.01 -2.26
C GLU A 110 10.25 12.03 -3.07
N PHE A 111 8.94 12.05 -2.82
CA PHE A 111 7.95 11.19 -3.48
C PHE A 111 7.32 11.82 -4.75
N SER A 112 7.86 12.95 -5.20
CA SER A 112 7.24 13.81 -6.22
C SER A 112 7.08 13.13 -7.59
N LYS A 113 7.98 12.21 -7.96
CA LYS A 113 7.89 11.44 -9.21
C LYS A 113 6.73 10.46 -9.20
N LYS A 114 6.58 9.68 -8.13
CA LYS A 114 5.49 8.70 -7.96
C LYS A 114 4.14 9.39 -7.87
N THR A 115 4.05 10.49 -7.11
CA THR A 115 2.84 11.33 -7.06
C THR A 115 2.46 11.85 -8.44
N ARG A 116 3.42 12.38 -9.20
CA ARG A 116 3.15 12.89 -10.56
C ARG A 116 2.64 11.77 -11.48
N PHE A 117 3.32 10.62 -11.48
CA PHE A 117 2.93 9.46 -12.27
C PHE A 117 1.48 9.03 -12.00
N LEU A 118 1.11 8.89 -10.71
CA LEU A 118 -0.26 8.54 -10.34
C LEU A 118 -1.27 9.61 -10.77
N LYS A 119 -0.97 10.91 -10.58
CA LYS A 119 -1.85 12.01 -11.02
C LYS A 119 -2.12 11.96 -12.52
N GLU A 120 -1.09 11.73 -13.34
CA GLU A 120 -1.20 11.62 -14.79
C GLU A 120 -2.10 10.45 -15.21
N ILE A 121 -1.87 9.27 -14.63
CA ILE A 121 -2.68 8.07 -14.91
C ILE A 121 -4.13 8.25 -14.47
N ILE A 122 -4.38 8.81 -13.28
CA ILE A 122 -5.75 9.07 -12.79
C ILE A 122 -6.48 10.02 -13.74
N ASN A 123 -5.83 11.11 -14.16
CA ASN A 123 -6.40 12.07 -15.10
C ASN A 123 -6.73 11.41 -16.45
N GLN A 124 -5.84 10.54 -16.94
CA GLN A 124 -6.09 9.78 -18.15
C GLN A 124 -7.31 8.86 -18.00
N LEU A 125 -7.38 8.09 -16.92
CA LEU A 125 -8.51 7.18 -16.66
C LEU A 125 -9.85 7.91 -16.51
N ILE A 126 -9.84 9.14 -15.96
CA ILE A 126 -11.02 10.02 -15.90
C ILE A 126 -11.41 10.49 -17.30
N ASN A 127 -10.45 10.96 -18.11
CA ASN A 127 -10.69 11.40 -19.48
C ASN A 127 -11.26 10.27 -20.35
N ASP A 128 -10.74 9.06 -20.15
CA ASP A 128 -11.19 7.83 -20.82
C ASP A 128 -12.53 7.30 -20.26
N LYS A 129 -13.12 7.98 -19.27
CA LYS A 129 -14.37 7.60 -18.58
C LYS A 129 -14.33 6.22 -17.90
N LYS A 130 -13.14 5.68 -17.66
CA LYS A 130 -12.93 4.44 -16.90
C LYS A 130 -13.06 4.65 -15.40
N LEU A 131 -12.69 5.84 -14.93
CA LEU A 131 -12.99 6.30 -13.57
C LEU A 131 -14.10 7.34 -13.63
N ILE A 132 -15.27 6.98 -13.11
CA ILE A 132 -16.39 7.91 -12.95
C ILE A 132 -16.32 8.48 -11.54
N LEU A 133 -15.96 9.76 -11.43
CA LEU A 133 -16.09 10.48 -10.17
C LEU A 133 -17.59 10.69 -9.89
N SER A 134 -18.11 10.14 -8.80
CA SER A 134 -19.50 10.38 -8.41
C SER A 134 -19.71 11.87 -8.12
N LYS A 135 -20.57 12.54 -8.90
CA LYS A 135 -21.15 13.82 -8.49
C LYS A 135 -22.34 13.50 -7.59
N ASN A 136 -22.30 13.91 -6.33
CA ASN A 136 -23.48 13.86 -5.49
C ASN A 136 -24.06 15.26 -5.28
N ASN A 137 -25.31 15.37 -5.74
CA ASN A 137 -26.40 16.26 -5.38
C ASN A 137 -26.17 17.78 -5.49
N GLU A 138 -27.01 18.36 -6.35
CA GLU A 138 -27.41 19.76 -6.32
C GLU A 138 -27.85 20.13 -4.89
N ASN A 139 -27.34 21.24 -4.37
CA ASN A 139 -27.62 21.84 -3.06
C ASN A 139 -26.74 21.38 -1.88
N GLU A 140 -25.47 21.78 -1.86
CA GLU A 140 -24.91 22.65 -0.81
C GLU A 140 -23.43 22.97 -1.09
N LYS A 141 -23.06 24.23 -0.84
CA LYS A 141 -21.75 24.82 -1.12
C LYS A 141 -20.63 24.15 -0.31
N ALA A 142 -19.99 23.16 -0.91
CA ALA A 142 -18.54 22.89 -0.91
C ALA A 142 -18.33 21.42 -1.26
N THR A 143 -18.34 21.13 -2.56
CA THR A 143 -17.94 19.81 -3.08
C THR A 143 -16.44 19.69 -2.88
N LYS A 144 -16.00 19.09 -1.77
CA LYS A 144 -14.64 18.57 -1.75
C LYS A 144 -14.66 17.40 -2.73
N ILE A 145 -14.03 17.58 -3.89
CA ILE A 145 -13.39 16.46 -4.58
C ILE A 145 -12.69 15.71 -3.43
N ILE A 146 -12.84 14.40 -3.27
CA ILE A 146 -11.71 13.68 -2.67
C ILE A 146 -10.64 13.73 -3.75
N GLU A 147 -10.09 14.94 -3.94
CA GLU A 147 -8.83 15.14 -4.61
C GLU A 147 -7.96 14.28 -3.71
N ILE A 148 -7.53 13.12 -4.22
CA ILE A 148 -6.53 12.34 -3.54
C ILE A 148 -5.35 13.30 -3.49
N ASN A 149 -5.23 14.00 -2.38
CA ASN A 149 -4.18 14.97 -2.20
C ASN A 149 -2.92 14.16 -1.96
N LEU A 150 -2.29 13.80 -3.07
CA LEU A 150 -0.99 13.12 -3.11
C LEU A 150 0.15 14.11 -2.80
N GLU A 151 -0.16 15.38 -2.55
CA GLU A 151 0.80 16.34 -2.02
C GLU A 151 0.94 16.09 -0.53
N LYS A 152 2.20 16.07 -0.08
CA LYS A 152 2.57 15.82 1.30
C LYS A 152 1.76 16.73 2.22
N GLY A 153 0.87 16.15 3.03
CA GLY A 153 0.29 16.88 4.15
C GLY A 153 1.43 17.39 5.02
N GLY A 154 1.37 18.66 5.40
CA GLY A 154 2.41 19.30 6.21
C GLY A 154 2.70 18.53 7.50
N ASP A 155 3.98 18.51 7.84
CA ASP A 155 4.68 17.84 8.93
C ASP A 155 4.54 16.31 9.01
N ASP A 156 5.69 15.63 9.11
CA ASP A 156 5.83 14.16 9.24
C ASP A 156 5.23 13.62 10.56
N GLU A 157 4.36 14.37 11.25
CA GLU A 157 3.81 14.06 12.57
C GLU A 157 2.36 13.57 12.47
N TYR A 158 2.06 12.45 13.15
CA TYR A 158 0.74 11.85 13.15
C TYR A 158 -0.31 12.79 13.76
N GLN A 159 -1.25 13.26 12.94
CA GLN A 159 -2.32 14.14 13.40
C GLN A 159 -3.50 13.35 13.98
N THR A 160 -3.47 13.11 15.29
CA THR A 160 -4.48 12.33 16.01
C THR A 160 -5.92 12.79 15.73
N GLU A 161 -6.19 14.10 15.75
CA GLU A 161 -7.55 14.63 15.51
C GLU A 161 -8.07 14.32 14.10
N VAL A 162 -7.19 14.41 13.09
CA VAL A 162 -7.54 14.09 11.69
C VAL A 162 -7.79 12.59 11.54
N ALA A 163 -6.94 11.76 12.16
CA ALA A 163 -7.10 10.32 12.14
C ALA A 163 -8.39 9.86 12.85
N GLU A 164 -8.72 10.43 14.02
CA GLU A 164 -9.96 10.15 14.74
C GLU A 164 -11.19 10.59 13.94
N LYS A 165 -11.15 11.77 13.32
CA LYS A 165 -12.25 12.25 12.47
C LYS A 165 -12.49 11.34 11.27
N ASN A 166 -11.42 10.92 10.59
CA ASN A 166 -11.52 9.98 9.47
C ASN A 166 -12.07 8.62 9.93
N ARG A 167 -11.59 8.08 11.05
CA ARG A 167 -12.13 6.84 11.63
C ARG A 167 -13.62 6.95 11.88
N LYS A 168 -14.08 8.05 12.48
CA LYS A 168 -15.51 8.26 12.72
C LYS A 168 -16.29 8.26 11.41
N ILE A 169 -15.87 9.02 10.40
CA ILE A 169 -16.57 9.09 9.10
C ILE A 169 -16.73 7.72 8.45
N TYR A 170 -15.67 6.91 8.44
CA TYR A 170 -15.66 5.65 7.68
C TYR A 170 -16.11 4.42 8.49
N LEU A 171 -16.07 4.47 9.82
CA LEU A 171 -16.27 3.30 10.67
C LEU A 171 -17.36 3.46 11.74
N ASP A 172 -17.98 4.65 11.92
CA ASP A 172 -19.08 4.81 12.92
C ASP A 172 -20.24 3.84 12.67
N SER A 173 -20.58 3.62 11.40
CA SER A 173 -21.69 2.74 11.01
C SER A 173 -21.44 1.26 11.37
N LEU A 174 -20.21 0.92 11.72
CA LEU A 174 -19.81 -0.42 12.12
C LEU A 174 -19.79 -0.58 13.65
N SER A 175 -19.95 0.49 14.43
CA SER A 175 -19.92 0.44 15.90
C SER A 175 -20.97 -0.56 16.44
N GLY A 176 -20.57 -1.45 17.35
CA GLY A 176 -21.44 -2.49 17.91
C GLY A 176 -21.55 -3.78 17.08
N GLN A 177 -20.79 -3.90 15.97
CA GLN A 177 -20.75 -5.08 15.11
C GLN A 177 -19.44 -5.89 15.25
N GLU A 178 -18.71 -5.74 16.36
CA GLU A 178 -17.41 -6.36 16.59
C GLU A 178 -17.45 -7.90 16.54
N ASP A 179 -18.59 -8.51 16.83
CA ASP A 179 -18.83 -9.95 16.69
C ASP A 179 -18.71 -10.44 15.25
N LYS A 180 -19.03 -9.59 14.27
CA LYS A 180 -18.89 -9.87 12.84
C LYS A 180 -17.49 -9.61 12.32
N TYR A 181 -16.65 -8.93 13.10
CA TYR A 181 -15.28 -8.58 12.73
C TYR A 181 -14.31 -8.99 13.86
N PRO A 182 -14.11 -10.30 14.11
CA PRO A 182 -13.27 -10.78 15.19
C PRO A 182 -11.86 -10.18 15.12
N GLY A 183 -11.40 -9.59 16.22
CA GLY A 183 -10.10 -8.94 16.30
C GLY A 183 -10.06 -7.50 15.78
N VAL A 184 -11.18 -6.89 15.38
CA VAL A 184 -11.23 -5.49 14.93
C VAL A 184 -11.75 -4.55 16.03
N CYS A 185 -10.96 -3.56 16.41
CA CYS A 185 -11.41 -2.45 17.27
C CYS A 185 -12.11 -1.36 16.45
N LEU A 186 -13.42 -1.22 16.66
CA LEU A 186 -14.26 -0.21 16.02
C LEU A 186 -14.33 1.07 16.88
N PRO A 187 -14.56 2.26 16.28
CA PRO A 187 -14.71 3.49 17.06
C PRO A 187 -15.86 3.39 18.07
N GLY A 188 -15.61 3.86 19.29
CA GLY A 188 -16.60 3.80 20.39
C GLY A 188 -16.80 2.40 20.99
N SER A 189 -16.00 1.40 20.57
CA SER A 189 -16.08 0.05 21.12
C SER A 189 -15.86 0.03 22.62
N SER A 190 -16.74 -0.66 23.35
CA SER A 190 -16.59 -0.92 24.78
C SER A 190 -15.56 -2.03 25.07
N ILE A 191 -15.18 -2.79 24.05
CA ILE A 191 -14.27 -3.95 24.15
C ILE A 191 -12.82 -3.50 23.99
N CYS A 192 -12.58 -2.48 23.16
CA CYS A 192 -11.24 -1.99 22.87
C CYS A 192 -10.88 -0.76 23.70
N LYS A 193 -9.84 -0.88 24.54
CA LYS A 193 -9.28 0.27 25.25
C LYS A 193 -8.63 1.24 24.27
N LYS A 194 -8.70 2.55 24.56
CA LYS A 194 -7.87 3.55 23.88
C LYS A 194 -6.40 3.17 24.05
N VAL A 195 -5.67 3.11 22.93
CA VAL A 195 -4.21 3.01 22.89
C VAL A 195 -3.65 4.43 22.90
#